data_AF-A0A5D3KBF7-F1
#
_entry.id   AF-A0A5D3KBF7-F1
#
_cell.length_a   1.000
_cell.length_b   1.000
_cell.length_c   1.000
_cell.angle_alpha   90.00
_cell.angle_beta   90.00
_cell.angle_gamma   90.00
#
_symmetry.space_group_name_H-M   'P 1'
#
loop_
_entity.id
_entity.type
_entity.pdbx_description
1 polymer ?
#
loop_
_entity_poly.entity_id
_entity_poly.type
_entity_poly.pdbx_seq_one_letter_code
_entity_poly.pdbx_strand_id
1 'polypeptide(L)'
;MTTCELEQKDIGTFPGVTLFTKRQAPGMRPTAVYLPPKHLTTATKFDVVLWLHGFYVRDHEYLFRNDPARLREQVRDSGRDVVLIAPFLGYEYAVGESFAGNYSVKDLASAKWGERYLDEILGALARWLAPALGTGSGFGTKPGSETVPQLQIGKLIIACHSGGGNGMRNLVGSLGKYQPNLSACWGFDCLYGAMAQPDDATFWYQWLSGQSTCALEIVYGPSTLSQSVKLDLIGRGLATLDGDRALSSRPALKNLNVSVGHYDAFPAFGQMVRVNDLDPAYVDRFMIPQVADQAPLGHKPASHHGEFLKKAISNVRDAFPFPKDIHYMIARGGFYGRLNKL
;
A
#
# COMPACT_ATOMS: atom_id res chain seq x y z
N MET A 1 16.03 19.97 -20.65
CA MET A 1 15.46 18.63 -20.36
C MET A 1 13.98 18.80 -20.12
N THR A 2 13.15 17.88 -20.59
CA THR A 2 11.69 17.93 -20.36
C THR A 2 11.40 17.60 -18.90
N THR A 3 10.67 18.47 -18.20
CA THR A 3 10.27 18.28 -16.80
C THR A 3 8.80 17.85 -16.70
N CYS A 4 8.42 17.28 -15.56
CA CYS A 4 7.01 17.00 -15.27
C CYS A 4 6.18 18.29 -15.13
N GLU A 5 4.98 18.29 -15.72
CA GLU A 5 3.98 19.36 -15.58
C GLU A 5 2.66 18.76 -15.10
N LEU A 6 2.05 19.41 -14.12
CA LEU A 6 0.74 19.05 -13.58
C LEU A 6 -0.32 20.02 -14.09
N GLU A 7 -1.51 19.50 -14.39
CA GLU A 7 -2.69 20.30 -14.66
C GLU A 7 -3.79 19.97 -13.66
N GLN A 8 -4.52 20.99 -13.22
CA GLN A 8 -5.69 20.79 -12.37
C GLN A 8 -6.89 20.40 -13.20
N LYS A 9 -7.62 19.39 -12.73
CA LYS A 9 -8.94 19.01 -13.24
C LYS A 9 -9.94 18.99 -12.10
N ASP A 10 -11.20 18.76 -12.45
CA ASP A 10 -12.31 18.57 -11.52
C ASP A 10 -12.64 19.82 -10.66
N ILE A 11 -12.23 21.01 -11.12
CA ILE A 11 -12.52 22.31 -10.49
C ILE A 11 -14.04 22.47 -10.32
N GLY A 12 -14.47 22.73 -9.09
CA GLY A 12 -15.88 22.90 -8.75
C GLY A 12 -16.70 21.60 -8.70
N THR A 13 -16.11 20.45 -9.06
CA THR A 13 -16.80 19.15 -9.07
C THR A 13 -16.35 18.22 -7.94
N PHE A 14 -15.15 18.43 -7.38
CA PHE A 14 -14.64 17.68 -6.24
C PHE A 14 -13.91 18.59 -5.25
N PRO A 15 -14.16 18.50 -3.92
CA PRO A 15 -13.45 19.31 -2.93
C PRO A 15 -11.95 19.04 -2.89
N GLY A 16 -11.14 20.11 -2.82
CA GLY A 16 -9.68 20.04 -2.83
C GLY A 16 -9.10 20.26 -4.23
N VAL A 17 -7.82 19.93 -4.39
CA VAL A 17 -7.12 20.08 -5.67
C VAL A 17 -6.80 18.70 -6.22
N THR A 18 -7.33 18.39 -7.40
CA THR A 18 -6.99 17.17 -8.15
C THR A 18 -6.12 17.54 -9.34
N LEU A 19 -4.90 17.02 -9.38
CA LEU A 19 -3.92 17.25 -10.42
C LEU A 19 -3.61 15.96 -11.17
N PHE A 20 -3.30 16.10 -12.45
CA PHE A 20 -2.84 15.01 -13.30
C PHE A 20 -1.60 15.45 -14.07
N THR A 21 -0.70 14.53 -14.39
CA THR A 21 0.44 14.82 -15.25
C THR A 21 -0.02 15.13 -16.67
N LYS A 22 0.18 16.37 -17.10
CA LYS A 22 -0.02 16.81 -18.48
C LYS A 22 1.16 16.44 -19.37
N ARG A 23 2.37 16.47 -18.79
CA ARG A 23 3.64 16.15 -19.45
C ARG A 23 4.54 15.42 -18.46
N GLN A 24 5.27 14.41 -18.94
CA GLN A 24 6.18 13.61 -18.13
C GLN A 24 7.64 13.90 -18.49
N ALA A 25 8.50 13.92 -17.48
CA ALA A 25 9.94 13.78 -17.69
C ALA A 25 10.28 12.35 -18.14
N PRO A 26 11.42 12.13 -18.84
CA PRO A 26 11.84 10.80 -19.25
C PRO A 26 11.90 9.81 -18.08
N GLY A 27 11.29 8.63 -18.26
CA GLY A 27 11.27 7.58 -17.25
C GLY A 27 10.24 7.77 -16.12
N MET A 28 9.43 8.83 -16.17
CA MET A 28 8.34 9.07 -15.22
C MET A 28 7.04 8.39 -15.66
N ARG A 29 6.18 8.09 -14.68
CA ARG A 29 4.86 7.49 -14.91
C ARG A 29 3.79 8.58 -14.97
N PRO A 30 2.76 8.46 -15.83
CA PRO A 30 1.56 9.28 -15.71
C PRO A 30 1.06 9.20 -14.26
N THR A 31 0.74 10.33 -13.63
CA THR A 31 0.52 10.38 -12.18
C THR A 31 -0.67 11.25 -11.85
N ALA A 32 -1.47 10.80 -10.89
CA ALA A 32 -2.51 11.60 -10.25
C ALA A 32 -1.99 12.11 -8.89
N VAL A 33 -2.30 13.36 -8.56
CA VAL A 33 -1.94 13.98 -7.27
C VAL A 33 -3.17 14.66 -6.69
N TYR A 34 -3.45 14.44 -5.40
CA TYR A 34 -4.59 15.04 -4.72
C TYR A 34 -4.13 15.75 -3.44
N LEU A 35 -4.56 17.01 -3.29
CA LEU A 35 -4.36 17.81 -2.09
C LEU A 35 -5.76 18.03 -1.47
N PRO A 36 -5.98 17.62 -0.21
CA PRO A 36 -7.28 17.77 0.45
C PRO A 36 -7.63 19.25 0.68
N PRO A 37 -8.91 19.61 0.89
CA PRO A 37 -9.33 21.00 1.12
C PRO A 37 -8.62 21.69 2.28
N LYS A 38 -8.21 20.90 3.29
CA LYS A 38 -7.49 21.36 4.48
C LYS A 38 -6.03 21.76 4.16
N HIS A 39 -5.49 21.30 3.04
CA HIS A 39 -4.10 21.52 2.70
C HIS A 39 -3.83 23.01 2.54
N LEU A 40 -2.94 23.53 3.39
CA LEU A 40 -2.49 24.91 3.28
C LEU A 40 -1.59 25.00 2.05
N THR A 41 -2.03 25.75 1.04
CA THR A 41 -1.23 26.03 -0.17
C THR A 41 0.05 26.81 0.13
N THR A 42 0.27 27.21 1.38
CA THR A 42 1.47 27.87 1.91
C THR A 42 2.50 26.94 2.54
N ALA A 43 2.16 25.68 2.79
CA ALA A 43 3.10 24.73 3.39
C ALA A 43 4.19 24.31 2.38
N THR A 44 5.42 24.17 2.87
CA THR A 44 6.56 23.66 2.07
C THR A 44 7.01 22.28 2.52
N LYS A 45 6.38 21.71 3.56
CA LYS A 45 6.63 20.37 4.08
C LYS A 45 5.34 19.58 4.13
N PHE A 46 5.31 18.43 3.46
CA PHE A 46 4.11 17.61 3.27
C PHE A 46 4.27 16.21 3.82
N ASP A 47 3.22 15.69 4.45
CA ASP A 47 3.07 14.25 4.63
C ASP A 47 2.49 13.68 3.34
N VAL A 48 3.15 12.64 2.81
CA VAL A 48 2.88 12.07 1.49
C VAL A 48 2.44 10.63 1.63
N VAL A 49 1.34 10.30 0.96
CA VAL A 49 0.91 8.92 0.73
C VAL A 49 1.09 8.60 -0.75
N LEU A 50 1.97 7.65 -1.05
CA LEU A 50 2.23 7.15 -2.39
C LEU A 50 1.47 5.84 -2.61
N TRP A 51 0.46 5.85 -3.47
CA TRP A 51 -0.40 4.71 -3.78
C TRP A 51 0.05 3.94 -5.02
N LEU A 52 0.25 2.64 -4.88
CA LEU A 52 0.61 1.72 -5.96
C LEU A 52 -0.57 0.78 -6.25
N HIS A 53 -1.20 0.95 -7.42
CA HIS A 53 -2.38 0.17 -7.80
C HIS A 53 -2.03 -1.19 -8.40
N GLY A 54 -3.03 -2.07 -8.55
CA GLY A 54 -2.90 -3.34 -9.24
C GLY A 54 -3.50 -3.33 -10.64
N PHE A 55 -4.10 -4.45 -11.04
CA PHE A 55 -4.67 -4.62 -12.38
C PHE A 55 -5.97 -3.82 -12.56
N TYR A 56 -6.47 -3.78 -13.79
CA TYR A 56 -7.74 -3.15 -14.20
C TYR A 56 -7.83 -1.62 -14.05
N VAL A 57 -6.73 -0.95 -13.72
CA VAL A 57 -6.64 0.52 -13.77
C VAL A 57 -6.31 0.94 -15.19
N ARG A 58 -7.16 1.74 -15.83
CA ARG A 58 -7.03 2.08 -17.25
C ARG A 58 -5.97 3.16 -17.52
N ASP A 59 -5.88 4.12 -16.63
CA ASP A 59 -4.96 5.26 -16.70
C ASP A 59 -4.88 5.97 -15.33
N HIS A 60 -4.06 7.02 -15.27
CA HIS A 60 -3.92 7.84 -14.07
C HIS A 60 -5.18 8.64 -13.68
N GLU A 61 -6.09 8.98 -14.61
CA GLU A 61 -7.34 9.66 -14.26
C GLU A 61 -8.34 8.70 -13.62
N TYR A 62 -8.36 7.46 -14.10
CA TYR A 62 -9.16 6.35 -13.56
C TYR A 62 -8.89 6.14 -12.07
N LEU A 63 -7.61 6.24 -11.63
CA LEU A 63 -7.21 6.06 -10.22
C LEU A 63 -8.03 6.89 -9.23
N PHE A 64 -8.40 8.11 -9.62
CA PHE A 64 -9.11 9.04 -8.74
C PHE A 64 -10.59 9.18 -9.07
N ARG A 65 -11.02 8.79 -10.28
CA ARG A 65 -12.42 8.96 -10.70
C ARG A 65 -13.25 7.68 -10.60
N ASN A 66 -12.63 6.53 -10.85
CA ASN A 66 -13.35 5.29 -11.11
C ASN A 66 -12.76 4.06 -10.41
N ASP A 67 -11.55 4.16 -9.87
CA ASP A 67 -10.96 3.06 -9.11
C ASP A 67 -11.85 2.71 -7.91
N PRO A 68 -12.22 1.43 -7.73
CA PRO A 68 -13.08 1.00 -6.63
C PRO A 68 -12.51 1.29 -5.24
N ALA A 69 -11.19 1.48 -5.11
CA ALA A 69 -10.58 1.92 -3.87
C ALA A 69 -11.05 3.32 -3.47
N ARG A 70 -11.39 4.24 -4.39
CA ARG A 70 -11.87 5.61 -4.07
C ARG A 70 -10.93 6.42 -3.16
N LEU A 71 -9.65 6.46 -3.53
CA LEU A 71 -8.58 6.94 -2.66
C LEU A 71 -8.72 8.42 -2.29
N ARG A 72 -9.02 9.29 -3.27
CA ARG A 72 -9.14 10.73 -3.02
C ARG A 72 -10.34 11.06 -2.13
N GLU A 73 -11.44 10.31 -2.27
CA GLU A 73 -12.61 10.42 -1.41
C GLU A 73 -12.25 10.05 0.02
N GLN A 74 -11.50 8.97 0.20
CA GLN A 74 -11.06 8.56 1.53
C GLN A 74 -10.12 9.57 2.19
N VAL A 75 -9.17 10.16 1.43
CA VAL A 75 -8.31 11.22 1.95
C VAL A 75 -9.15 12.43 2.37
N ARG A 76 -10.06 12.90 1.50
CA ARG A 76 -11.01 13.97 1.82
C ARG A 76 -11.81 13.66 3.09
N ASP A 77 -12.40 12.48 3.16
CA ASP A 77 -13.32 12.06 4.23
C ASP A 77 -12.59 11.75 5.55
N SER A 78 -11.28 11.55 5.50
CA SER A 78 -10.45 11.39 6.72
C SER A 78 -10.16 12.72 7.40
N GLY A 79 -10.28 13.85 6.68
CA GLY A 79 -9.91 15.18 7.19
C GLY A 79 -8.40 15.36 7.49
N ARG A 80 -7.56 14.40 7.09
CA ARG A 80 -6.11 14.45 7.25
C ARG A 80 -5.48 15.36 6.19
N ASP A 81 -4.42 16.04 6.58
CA ASP A 81 -3.64 16.88 5.66
C ASP A 81 -2.48 16.08 5.08
N VAL A 82 -2.78 15.28 4.05
CA VAL A 82 -1.80 14.43 3.36
C VAL A 82 -1.91 14.63 1.85
N VAL A 83 -0.75 14.72 1.18
CA VAL A 83 -0.69 14.75 -0.28
C VAL A 83 -0.71 13.32 -0.79
N LEU A 84 -1.75 12.96 -1.53
CA LEU A 84 -1.88 11.64 -2.16
C LEU A 84 -1.26 11.68 -3.56
N ILE A 85 -0.31 10.80 -3.82
CA ILE A 85 0.36 10.66 -5.12
C ILE A 85 0.13 9.24 -5.62
N ALA A 86 -0.30 9.06 -6.87
CA ALA A 86 -0.59 7.74 -7.44
C ALA A 86 -0.05 7.62 -8.88
N PRO A 87 1.10 6.96 -9.10
CA PRO A 87 1.58 6.65 -10.45
C PRO A 87 0.72 5.59 -11.12
N PHE A 88 0.53 5.74 -12.43
CA PHE A 88 -0.02 4.72 -13.30
C PHE A 88 1.07 3.72 -13.72
N LEU A 89 0.91 2.47 -13.28
CA LEU A 89 1.86 1.36 -13.42
C LEU A 89 1.59 0.50 -14.66
N GLY A 90 0.66 0.92 -15.53
CA GLY A 90 0.20 0.19 -16.72
C GLY A 90 -1.14 -0.50 -16.48
N TYR A 91 -1.75 -0.98 -17.57
CA TYR A 91 -3.05 -1.64 -17.56
C TYR A 91 -2.86 -3.14 -17.83
N GLU A 92 -3.44 -3.99 -16.98
CA GLU A 92 -3.48 -5.43 -17.15
C GLU A 92 -4.88 -5.95 -16.81
N TYR A 93 -5.36 -6.93 -17.56
CA TYR A 93 -6.72 -7.47 -17.48
C TYR A 93 -6.75 -8.96 -17.86
N ALA A 94 -7.72 -9.70 -17.34
CA ALA A 94 -7.89 -11.12 -17.66
C ALA A 94 -8.41 -11.34 -19.09
N VAL A 95 -7.86 -12.35 -19.76
CA VAL A 95 -8.29 -12.88 -21.06
C VAL A 95 -8.37 -14.40 -20.94
N GLY A 96 -9.55 -14.92 -20.61
CA GLY A 96 -9.71 -16.33 -20.23
C GLY A 96 -8.95 -16.63 -18.94
N GLU A 97 -8.08 -17.63 -18.97
CA GLU A 97 -7.25 -18.06 -17.82
C GLU A 97 -5.88 -17.34 -17.74
N SER A 98 -5.63 -16.34 -18.61
CA SER A 98 -4.38 -15.58 -18.63
C SER A 98 -4.62 -14.08 -18.46
N PHE A 99 -3.54 -13.31 -18.37
CA PHE A 99 -3.58 -11.85 -18.30
C PHE A 99 -2.91 -11.24 -19.55
N ALA A 100 -3.48 -10.13 -20.02
CA ALA A 100 -2.95 -9.33 -21.10
C ALA A 100 -2.80 -7.87 -20.64
N GLY A 101 -1.78 -7.18 -21.14
CA GLY A 101 -1.54 -5.80 -20.78
C GLY A 101 -0.07 -5.40 -20.76
N ASN A 102 0.20 -4.26 -20.15
CA ASN A 102 1.53 -3.69 -20.00
C ASN A 102 1.85 -3.23 -18.57
N TYR A 103 1.08 -3.72 -17.58
CA TYR A 103 1.38 -3.46 -16.18
C TYR A 103 2.80 -3.94 -15.85
N SER A 104 3.60 -3.08 -15.22
CA SER A 104 4.95 -3.44 -14.81
C SER A 104 5.45 -2.54 -13.68
N VAL A 105 6.03 -3.20 -12.68
CA VAL A 105 6.67 -2.56 -11.53
C VAL A 105 8.17 -2.82 -11.48
N LYS A 106 8.76 -3.39 -12.54
CA LYS A 106 10.18 -3.76 -12.56
C LYS A 106 11.08 -2.54 -12.38
N ASP A 107 10.73 -1.42 -13.01
CA ASP A 107 11.54 -0.20 -12.96
C ASP A 107 11.63 0.39 -11.56
N LEU A 108 10.64 0.16 -10.70
CA LEU A 108 10.61 0.65 -9.31
C LEU A 108 11.78 0.07 -8.49
N ALA A 109 12.35 -1.07 -8.89
CA ALA A 109 13.52 -1.68 -8.26
C ALA A 109 14.84 -1.06 -8.73
N SER A 110 14.80 -0.25 -9.81
CA SER A 110 16.01 0.41 -10.31
C SER A 110 16.55 1.36 -9.26
N ALA A 111 17.88 1.39 -9.11
CA ALA A 111 18.56 2.24 -8.13
C ALA A 111 18.04 3.69 -8.21
N LYS A 112 17.65 4.24 -7.05
CA LYS A 112 17.12 5.60 -6.90
C LYS A 112 15.89 5.93 -7.74
N TRP A 113 15.13 4.95 -8.23
CA TRP A 113 13.91 5.22 -8.97
C TRP A 113 12.92 6.05 -8.14
N GLY A 114 12.66 5.63 -6.90
CA GLY A 114 11.78 6.36 -5.97
C GLY A 114 12.26 7.78 -5.69
N GLU A 115 13.57 7.97 -5.49
CA GLU A 115 14.18 9.30 -5.32
C GLU A 115 13.88 10.22 -6.51
N ARG A 116 14.21 9.77 -7.72
CA ARG A 116 13.98 10.56 -8.95
C ARG A 116 12.50 10.85 -9.20
N TYR A 117 11.65 9.85 -8.94
CA TYR A 117 10.22 9.99 -9.13
C TYR A 117 9.62 11.05 -8.20
N LEU A 118 9.95 10.97 -6.90
CA LEU A 118 9.48 11.96 -5.92
C LEU A 118 10.04 13.35 -6.21
N ASP A 119 11.31 13.47 -6.62
CA ASP A 119 11.90 14.76 -7.02
C ASP A 119 11.14 15.42 -8.18
N GLU A 120 10.80 14.65 -9.22
CA GLU A 120 10.07 15.17 -10.38
C GLU A 120 8.63 15.59 -10.03
N ILE A 121 7.92 14.78 -9.25
CA ILE A 121 6.54 15.08 -8.85
C ILE A 121 6.50 16.27 -7.88
N LEU A 122 7.39 16.33 -6.90
CA LEU A 122 7.49 17.47 -5.99
C LEU A 122 7.92 18.73 -6.75
N GLY A 123 8.86 18.63 -7.69
CA GLY A 123 9.24 19.76 -8.53
C GLY A 123 8.07 20.29 -9.38
N ALA A 124 7.26 19.39 -9.94
CA ALA A 124 6.06 19.76 -10.70
C ALA A 124 4.99 20.39 -9.81
N LEU A 125 4.79 19.85 -8.61
CA LEU A 125 3.86 20.39 -7.63
C LEU A 125 4.29 21.77 -7.12
N ALA A 126 5.59 21.96 -6.88
CA ALA A 126 6.15 23.24 -6.46
C ALA A 126 5.91 24.35 -7.50
N ARG A 127 6.12 24.03 -8.78
CA ARG A 127 5.83 24.95 -9.90
C ARG A 127 4.34 25.28 -9.99
N TRP A 128 3.47 24.29 -9.77
CA TRP A 128 2.03 24.51 -9.76
C TRP A 128 1.57 25.38 -8.59
N LEU A 129 2.19 25.23 -7.41
CA LEU A 129 1.87 26.03 -6.21
C LEU A 129 2.51 27.43 -6.21
N ALA A 130 3.56 27.68 -7.00
CA ALA A 130 4.31 28.94 -6.97
C ALA A 130 3.44 30.21 -7.08
N PRO A 131 2.41 30.29 -7.95
CA PRO A 131 1.52 31.45 -8.00
C PRO A 131 0.79 31.70 -6.68
N ALA A 132 0.29 30.66 -6.02
CA ALA A 132 -0.41 30.76 -4.73
C ALA A 132 0.55 31.07 -3.56
N LEU A 133 1.82 30.72 -3.70
CA LEU A 133 2.88 30.98 -2.72
C LEU A 133 3.47 32.38 -2.82
N GLY A 134 3.01 33.20 -3.76
CA GLY A 134 3.59 34.53 -4.00
C GLY A 134 5.02 34.49 -4.55
N THR A 135 5.48 33.31 -4.99
CA THR A 135 6.79 33.12 -5.63
C THR A 135 6.68 32.96 -7.15
N GLY A 136 5.45 32.95 -7.68
CA GLY A 136 5.14 33.03 -9.10
C GLY A 136 5.12 34.46 -9.63
N SER A 137 4.96 34.60 -10.95
CA SER A 137 4.99 35.89 -11.65
C SER A 137 3.92 36.87 -11.16
N GLY A 138 4.29 37.76 -10.25
CA GLY A 138 3.54 38.97 -9.92
C GLY A 138 3.79 40.06 -10.97
N PHE A 139 2.90 41.06 -11.03
CA PHE A 139 3.10 42.25 -11.85
C PHE A 139 4.45 42.91 -11.49
N GLY A 140 5.45 42.81 -12.37
CA GLY A 140 6.79 43.39 -12.18
C GLY A 140 7.95 42.41 -11.93
N THR A 141 7.73 41.10 -11.83
CA THR A 141 8.84 40.12 -11.74
C THR A 141 9.47 39.86 -13.10
N LYS A 142 10.80 39.90 -13.19
CA LYS A 142 11.55 39.54 -14.41
C LYS A 142 11.27 38.06 -14.77
N PRO A 143 10.96 37.75 -16.04
CA PRO A 143 10.91 36.38 -16.52
C PRO A 143 12.23 35.66 -16.18
N GLY A 144 12.17 34.55 -15.44
CA GLY A 144 13.34 33.75 -15.05
C GLY A 144 13.91 34.00 -13.65
N SER A 145 13.30 34.84 -12.80
CA SER A 145 13.68 34.97 -11.37
C SER A 145 12.73 34.25 -10.40
N GLU A 146 11.93 33.31 -10.89
CA GLU A 146 10.97 32.54 -10.08
C GLU A 146 11.71 31.66 -9.07
N THR A 147 11.59 31.97 -7.79
CA THR A 147 12.04 31.07 -6.72
C THR A 147 11.00 29.97 -6.53
N VAL A 148 11.10 28.90 -7.31
CA VAL A 148 10.28 27.71 -7.11
C VAL A 148 10.60 27.14 -5.73
N PRO A 149 9.62 27.04 -4.82
CA PRO A 149 9.86 26.60 -3.46
C PRO A 149 10.27 25.13 -3.45
N GLN A 150 11.30 24.79 -2.68
CA GLN A 150 11.68 23.39 -2.52
C GLN A 150 10.73 22.71 -1.54
N LEU A 151 9.86 21.84 -2.07
CA LEU A 151 8.98 21.03 -1.24
C LEU A 151 9.76 19.92 -0.54
N GLN A 152 9.45 19.72 0.74
CA GLN A 152 10.05 18.71 1.60
C GLN A 152 8.98 17.66 1.95
N ILE A 153 9.43 16.41 2.10
CA ILE A 153 8.58 15.37 2.68
C ILE A 153 8.81 15.36 4.19
N GLY A 154 7.72 15.38 4.96
CA GLY A 154 7.71 15.09 6.38
C GLY A 154 7.71 13.58 6.59
N LYS A 155 6.53 12.97 6.52
CA LYS A 155 6.34 11.53 6.50
C LYS A 155 6.06 11.05 5.09
N LEU A 156 6.68 9.93 4.70
CA LEU A 156 6.35 9.17 3.51
C LEU A 156 5.66 7.87 3.96
N ILE A 157 4.55 7.57 3.29
CA ILE A 157 3.83 6.32 3.42
C ILE A 157 3.70 5.71 2.04
N ILE A 158 4.08 4.45 1.88
CA ILE A 158 3.81 3.70 0.64
C ILE A 158 2.59 2.83 0.91
N ALA A 159 1.54 3.00 0.14
CA ALA A 159 0.34 2.18 0.21
C ALA A 159 0.16 1.43 -1.11
N CYS A 160 -0.36 0.22 -1.08
CA CYS A 160 -0.58 -0.55 -2.29
C CYS A 160 -1.76 -1.51 -2.21
N HIS A 161 -2.28 -1.88 -3.37
CA HIS A 161 -3.32 -2.89 -3.52
C HIS A 161 -2.94 -3.88 -4.61
N SER A 162 -3.32 -5.16 -4.41
CA SER A 162 -3.22 -6.19 -5.44
C SER A 162 -1.79 -6.33 -5.97
N GLY A 163 -1.59 -6.33 -7.30
CA GLY A 163 -0.27 -6.34 -7.95
C GLY A 163 0.66 -5.20 -7.54
N GLY A 164 0.15 -4.14 -6.92
CA GLY A 164 0.94 -3.04 -6.34
C GLY A 164 1.86 -3.48 -5.20
N GLY A 165 1.60 -4.64 -4.57
CA GLY A 165 2.47 -5.25 -3.56
C GLY A 165 3.89 -5.48 -4.04
N ASN A 166 4.04 -5.98 -5.28
CA ASN A 166 5.35 -6.12 -5.93
C ASN A 166 6.02 -4.76 -6.14
N GLY A 167 5.24 -3.73 -6.47
CA GLY A 167 5.73 -2.37 -6.60
C GLY A 167 6.23 -1.80 -5.27
N MET A 168 5.50 -2.01 -4.18
CA MET A 168 5.88 -1.59 -2.85
C MET A 168 7.19 -2.25 -2.41
N ARG A 169 7.30 -3.58 -2.60
CA ARG A 169 8.52 -4.36 -2.36
C ARG A 169 9.73 -3.80 -3.12
N ASN A 170 9.56 -3.43 -4.38
CA ASN A 170 10.62 -2.86 -5.19
C ASN A 170 10.99 -1.43 -4.74
N LEU A 171 9.98 -0.63 -4.42
CA LEU A 171 10.15 0.79 -4.14
C LEU A 171 10.81 1.07 -2.80
N VAL A 172 10.56 0.27 -1.76
CA VAL A 172 11.17 0.47 -0.43
C VAL A 172 12.71 0.42 -0.44
N GLY A 173 13.31 -0.18 -1.48
CA GLY A 173 14.76 -0.22 -1.69
C GLY A 173 15.30 0.88 -2.61
N SER A 174 14.46 1.74 -3.19
CA SER A 174 14.86 2.72 -4.21
C SER A 174 14.54 4.18 -3.86
N LEU A 175 14.14 4.46 -2.62
CA LEU A 175 13.77 5.81 -2.14
C LEU A 175 14.96 6.77 -2.01
N GLY A 176 16.19 6.25 -1.93
CA GLY A 176 17.40 7.05 -1.82
C GLY A 176 17.33 8.04 -0.65
N LYS A 177 17.46 9.34 -0.91
CA LYS A 177 17.43 10.40 0.12
C LYS A 177 16.11 10.47 0.90
N TYR A 178 15.02 9.91 0.38
CA TYR A 178 13.72 9.87 1.07
C TYR A 178 13.54 8.64 1.98
N GLN A 179 14.52 7.73 2.04
CA GLN A 179 14.46 6.57 2.93
C GLN A 179 14.18 6.96 4.40
N PRO A 180 14.80 8.01 4.98
CA PRO A 180 14.54 8.42 6.36
C PRO A 180 13.13 8.95 6.60
N ASN A 181 12.41 9.35 5.54
CA ASN A 181 11.02 9.81 5.63
C ASN A 181 10.02 8.65 5.65
N LEU A 182 10.42 7.44 5.22
CA LEU A 182 9.52 6.29 5.15
C LEU A 182 9.09 5.86 6.56
N SER A 183 7.83 6.11 6.86
CA SER A 183 7.22 5.92 8.18
C SER A 183 6.31 4.70 8.25
N ALA A 184 5.62 4.38 7.15
CA ALA A 184 4.77 3.21 7.07
C ALA A 184 4.68 2.65 5.63
N CYS A 185 4.39 1.35 5.55
CA CYS A 185 4.02 0.62 4.36
C CYS A 185 2.66 -0.05 4.61
N TRP A 186 1.68 0.19 3.75
CA TRP A 186 0.32 -0.34 3.87
C TRP A 186 -0.01 -1.23 2.67
N GLY A 187 -0.21 -2.52 2.90
CA GLY A 187 -0.56 -3.48 1.87
C GLY A 187 -1.99 -3.98 2.01
N PHE A 188 -2.75 -3.93 0.92
CA PHE A 188 -4.14 -4.39 0.87
C PHE A 188 -4.27 -5.53 -0.14
N ASP A 189 -4.45 -6.75 0.38
CA ASP A 189 -4.57 -8.01 -0.38
C ASP A 189 -3.54 -8.10 -1.52
N CYS A 190 -2.25 -7.98 -1.15
CA CYS A 190 -1.17 -7.67 -2.09
C CYS A 190 0.07 -8.59 -2.06
N LEU A 191 0.13 -9.58 -1.17
CA LEU A 191 1.27 -10.50 -1.02
C LEU A 191 1.13 -11.75 -1.91
N TYR A 192 1.31 -11.60 -3.22
CA TYR A 192 1.18 -12.71 -4.19
C TYR A 192 2.46 -13.50 -4.43
N GLY A 193 3.61 -12.99 -4.00
CA GLY A 193 4.94 -13.46 -4.37
C GLY A 193 5.40 -14.74 -3.70
N ALA A 194 4.58 -15.79 -3.64
CA ALA A 194 4.96 -17.10 -3.09
C ALA A 194 6.09 -17.78 -3.90
N MET A 195 6.21 -17.43 -5.19
CA MET A 195 7.25 -17.93 -6.10
C MET A 195 8.40 -16.93 -6.28
N ALA A 196 8.34 -15.75 -5.63
CA ALA A 196 9.43 -14.79 -5.66
C ALA A 196 10.63 -15.30 -4.86
N GLN A 197 11.82 -14.71 -5.10
CA GLN A 197 13.04 -15.08 -4.38
C GLN A 197 13.69 -13.83 -3.74
N PRO A 198 13.70 -13.72 -2.39
CA PRO A 198 12.90 -14.52 -1.45
C PRO A 198 11.38 -14.31 -1.67
N ASP A 199 10.51 -15.18 -1.12
CA ASP A 199 9.07 -14.95 -1.17
C ASP A 199 8.66 -13.67 -0.41
N ASP A 200 7.43 -13.19 -0.58
CA ASP A 200 6.99 -11.93 0.02
C ASP A 200 7.03 -11.94 1.55
N ALA A 201 6.57 -13.03 2.18
CA ALA A 201 6.62 -13.13 3.64
C ALA A 201 8.05 -13.04 4.16
N THR A 202 8.97 -13.79 3.55
CA THR A 202 10.39 -13.82 3.94
C THR A 202 11.06 -12.48 3.67
N PHE A 203 10.78 -11.84 2.52
CA PHE A 203 11.28 -10.51 2.21
C PHE A 203 10.89 -9.49 3.29
N TRP A 204 9.60 -9.40 3.60
CA TRP A 204 9.10 -8.40 4.55
C TRP A 204 9.58 -8.67 5.98
N TYR A 205 9.64 -9.94 6.41
CA TYR A 205 10.22 -10.31 7.69
C TYR A 205 11.70 -9.90 7.80
N GLN A 206 12.51 -10.19 6.78
CA GLN A 206 13.93 -9.81 6.74
C GLN A 206 14.09 -8.29 6.72
N TRP A 207 13.28 -7.59 5.93
CA TRP A 207 13.32 -6.13 5.81
C TRP A 207 13.01 -5.44 7.15
N LEU A 208 11.99 -5.89 7.88
CA LEU A 208 11.68 -5.38 9.21
C LEU A 208 12.74 -5.76 10.25
N SER A 209 13.27 -6.98 10.18
CA SER A 209 14.33 -7.45 11.09
C SER A 209 15.64 -6.66 10.94
N GLY A 210 15.88 -6.09 9.76
CA GLY A 210 17.03 -5.22 9.45
C GLY A 210 17.02 -3.84 10.11
N GLN A 211 16.28 -3.66 11.22
CA GLN A 211 16.15 -2.43 12.00
C GLN A 211 15.40 -1.28 11.29
N SER A 212 14.37 -1.64 10.52
CA SER A 212 13.44 -0.63 9.99
C SER A 212 12.57 -0.06 11.11
N THR A 213 12.56 1.27 11.29
CA THR A 213 11.60 1.97 12.15
C THR A 213 10.23 2.12 11.49
N CYS A 214 10.10 1.75 10.21
CA CYS A 214 8.88 1.83 9.44
C CYS A 214 7.89 0.74 9.87
N ALA A 215 6.62 1.13 10.03
CA ALA A 215 5.53 0.20 10.27
C ALA A 215 5.14 -0.53 8.97
N LEU A 216 4.87 -1.84 9.04
CA LEU A 216 4.27 -2.60 7.95
C LEU A 216 2.88 -3.08 8.39
N GLU A 217 1.85 -2.60 7.72
CA GLU A 217 0.47 -3.01 7.94
C GLU A 217 -0.06 -3.74 6.72
N ILE A 218 -0.44 -5.01 6.88
CA ILE A 218 -1.02 -5.84 5.83
C ILE A 218 -2.44 -6.19 6.22
N VAL A 219 -3.40 -5.89 5.34
CA VAL A 219 -4.77 -6.42 5.41
C VAL A 219 -4.93 -7.39 4.26
N TYR A 220 -5.27 -8.65 4.54
CA TYR A 220 -5.31 -9.69 3.51
C TYR A 220 -6.69 -10.30 3.33
N GLY A 221 -6.96 -10.74 2.11
CA GLY A 221 -8.14 -11.51 1.74
C GLY A 221 -7.75 -12.93 1.33
N PRO A 222 -8.64 -13.64 0.61
CA PRO A 222 -8.42 -15.03 0.25
C PRO A 222 -7.23 -15.19 -0.72
N SER A 223 -6.99 -14.19 -1.57
CA SER A 223 -6.03 -14.27 -2.67
C SER A 223 -4.58 -14.23 -2.22
N THR A 224 -4.28 -13.58 -1.09
CA THR A 224 -2.90 -13.49 -0.54
C THR A 224 -2.76 -14.17 0.82
N LEU A 225 -3.77 -14.94 1.23
CA LEU A 225 -3.85 -15.59 2.55
C LEU A 225 -2.60 -16.39 2.91
N SER A 226 -2.04 -17.16 1.98
CA SER A 226 -0.89 -18.03 2.26
C SER A 226 0.35 -17.25 2.71
N GLN A 227 0.71 -16.19 1.97
CA GLN A 227 1.87 -15.35 2.28
C GLN A 227 1.60 -14.45 3.49
N SER A 228 0.37 -13.95 3.65
CA SER A 228 0.02 -13.13 4.81
C SER A 228 0.03 -13.93 6.12
N VAL A 229 -0.55 -15.13 6.15
CA VAL A 229 -0.48 -16.03 7.32
C VAL A 229 0.97 -16.42 7.61
N LYS A 230 1.77 -16.71 6.57
CA LYS A 230 3.20 -16.97 6.76
C LYS A 230 3.90 -15.77 7.42
N LEU A 231 3.69 -14.56 6.92
CA LEU A 231 4.28 -13.33 7.46
C LEU A 231 3.87 -13.07 8.91
N ASP A 232 2.59 -13.27 9.25
CA ASP A 232 2.10 -13.12 10.63
C ASP A 232 2.81 -14.09 11.57
N LEU A 233 2.82 -15.37 11.24
CA LEU A 233 3.38 -16.42 12.10
C LEU A 233 4.89 -16.27 12.29
N ILE A 234 5.64 -15.96 11.22
CA ILE A 234 7.10 -15.73 11.36
C ILE A 234 7.39 -14.43 12.12
N GLY A 235 6.62 -13.37 11.85
CA GLY A 235 6.79 -12.07 12.48
C GLY A 235 6.46 -12.08 13.98
N ARG A 236 5.55 -12.96 14.40
CA ARG A 236 5.23 -13.22 15.81
C ARG A 236 6.15 -14.25 16.46
N GLY A 237 7.11 -14.80 15.72
CA GLY A 237 8.05 -15.80 16.22
C GLY A 237 7.44 -17.18 16.49
N LEU A 238 6.27 -17.47 15.89
CA LEU A 238 5.53 -18.73 16.03
C LEU A 238 5.93 -19.76 14.97
N ALA A 239 6.47 -19.31 13.82
CA ALA A 239 6.96 -20.16 12.75
C ALA A 239 8.39 -19.84 12.32
N THR A 240 9.08 -20.82 11.73
CA THR A 240 10.33 -20.63 10.98
C THR A 240 10.05 -20.07 9.58
N LEU A 241 11.09 -19.63 8.86
CA LEU A 241 10.95 -19.18 7.47
C LEU A 241 10.41 -20.29 6.54
N ASP A 242 10.61 -21.55 6.92
CA ASP A 242 10.13 -22.69 6.15
C ASP A 242 8.69 -23.11 6.53
N GLY A 243 8.07 -22.42 7.49
CA GLY A 243 6.70 -22.67 7.93
C GLY A 243 6.56 -23.78 8.98
N ASP A 244 7.67 -24.23 9.57
CA ASP A 244 7.65 -25.13 10.73
C ASP A 244 7.32 -24.35 12.00
N ARG A 245 6.75 -25.02 13.00
CA ARG A 245 6.50 -24.41 14.30
C ARG A 245 7.83 -24.05 14.98
N ALA A 246 7.95 -22.85 15.51
CA ALA A 246 9.13 -22.45 16.27
C ALA A 246 9.24 -23.25 17.57
N LEU A 247 10.41 -23.85 17.82
CA LEU A 247 10.69 -24.63 19.04
C LEU A 247 10.83 -23.75 20.28
N SER A 248 11.21 -22.48 20.10
CA SER A 248 11.27 -21.46 21.13
C SER A 248 10.70 -20.16 20.61
N SER A 249 10.01 -19.41 21.47
CA SER A 249 9.43 -18.11 21.10
C SER A 249 10.54 -17.15 20.70
N ARG A 250 10.56 -16.75 19.43
CA ARG A 250 11.40 -15.64 18.97
C ARG A 250 10.73 -14.32 19.35
N PRO A 251 11.48 -13.22 19.55
CA PRO A 251 10.87 -11.91 19.78
C PRO A 251 9.98 -11.52 18.59
N ALA A 252 8.76 -11.07 18.89
CA ALA A 252 7.86 -10.57 17.85
C ALA A 252 8.37 -9.25 17.25
N LEU A 253 8.16 -9.06 15.95
CA LEU A 253 8.42 -7.82 15.25
C LEU A 253 7.40 -6.76 15.69
N LYS A 254 7.87 -5.73 16.39
CA LYS A 254 7.00 -4.67 16.97
C LYS A 254 6.29 -3.81 15.91
N ASN A 255 6.90 -3.69 14.74
CA ASN A 255 6.43 -2.80 13.66
C ASN A 255 5.64 -3.57 12.59
N LEU A 256 5.20 -4.79 12.88
CA LEU A 256 4.40 -5.62 11.97
C LEU A 256 2.97 -5.74 12.49
N ASN A 257 2.00 -5.46 11.61
CA ASN A 257 0.60 -5.79 11.83
C ASN A 257 0.05 -6.51 10.59
N VAL A 258 -0.44 -7.73 10.75
CA VAL A 258 -1.06 -8.51 9.69
C VAL A 258 -2.46 -8.91 10.14
N SER A 259 -3.47 -8.53 9.36
CA SER A 259 -4.87 -8.67 9.74
C SER A 259 -5.71 -9.24 8.60
N VAL A 260 -6.70 -10.07 8.95
CA VAL A 260 -7.70 -10.54 8.00
C VAL A 260 -8.64 -9.38 7.73
N GLY A 261 -8.78 -8.98 6.47
CA GLY A 261 -9.84 -8.07 6.05
C GLY A 261 -11.12 -8.86 5.86
N HIS A 262 -12.14 -8.57 6.66
CA HIS A 262 -13.45 -9.21 6.55
C HIS A 262 -14.58 -8.18 6.64
N TYR A 263 -15.72 -8.48 6.03
CA TYR A 263 -16.90 -7.65 6.19
C TYR A 263 -17.49 -7.75 7.59
N ASP A 264 -17.92 -6.62 8.13
CA ASP A 264 -18.92 -6.58 9.19
C ASP A 264 -20.29 -6.86 8.57
N ALA A 265 -20.84 -8.05 8.77
CA ALA A 265 -22.22 -8.32 8.42
C ALA A 265 -23.13 -7.73 9.52
N PHE A 266 -23.79 -6.61 9.25
CA PHE A 266 -24.95 -6.17 10.04
C PHE A 266 -26.23 -6.74 9.42
N PRO A 267 -26.96 -7.66 10.06
CA PRO A 267 -28.14 -8.30 9.48
C PRO A 267 -29.35 -7.37 9.27
N ALA A 268 -29.21 -6.07 9.49
CA ALA A 268 -30.32 -5.13 9.49
C ALA A 268 -30.09 -3.99 8.49
N PHE A 269 -30.99 -3.90 7.49
CA PHE A 269 -31.25 -2.75 6.62
C PHE A 269 -30.19 -2.40 5.54
N GLY A 270 -30.36 -2.91 4.32
CA GLY A 270 -29.84 -2.28 3.08
C GLY A 270 -28.33 -1.97 3.04
N GLN A 271 -27.54 -2.90 3.55
CA GLN A 271 -26.16 -2.78 4.07
C GLN A 271 -25.19 -1.79 3.41
N MET A 272 -24.64 -0.91 4.24
CA MET A 272 -23.27 -0.39 4.07
C MET A 272 -22.28 -1.47 4.50
N VAL A 273 -21.67 -2.13 3.53
CA VAL A 273 -20.64 -3.13 3.77
C VAL A 273 -19.30 -2.43 4.06
N ARG A 274 -18.74 -2.60 5.27
CA ARG A 274 -17.39 -2.14 5.64
C ARG A 274 -16.48 -3.33 5.85
N VAL A 275 -15.27 -3.26 5.32
CA VAL A 275 -14.20 -4.21 5.64
C VAL A 275 -13.43 -3.68 6.83
N ASN A 276 -13.35 -4.48 7.88
CA ASN A 276 -12.53 -4.20 9.06
C ASN A 276 -11.42 -5.23 9.21
N ASP A 277 -10.39 -4.82 9.92
CA ASP A 277 -9.37 -5.72 10.45
C ASP A 277 -10.03 -6.58 11.54
N LEU A 278 -10.06 -7.89 11.37
CA LEU A 278 -10.49 -8.78 12.44
C LEU A 278 -9.50 -8.72 13.62
N ASP A 279 -10.04 -8.79 14.84
CA ASP A 279 -9.24 -8.89 16.06
C ASP A 279 -8.27 -10.09 15.96
N PRO A 280 -6.95 -9.89 16.08
CA PRO A 280 -5.98 -10.97 16.05
C PRO A 280 -6.28 -12.09 17.06
N ALA A 281 -6.77 -11.75 18.26
CA ALA A 281 -7.12 -12.74 19.28
C ALA A 281 -8.33 -13.59 18.87
N TYR A 282 -9.24 -13.05 18.05
CA TYR A 282 -10.34 -13.79 17.47
C TYR A 282 -9.86 -14.72 16.35
N VAL A 283 -9.02 -14.20 15.44
CA VAL A 283 -8.43 -14.98 14.34
C VAL A 283 -7.58 -16.14 14.86
N ASP A 284 -6.79 -15.92 15.91
CA ASP A 284 -5.91 -16.92 16.52
C ASP A 284 -6.63 -18.17 17.01
N ARG A 285 -7.89 -18.05 17.45
CA ARG A 285 -8.71 -19.19 17.90
C ARG A 285 -8.89 -20.25 16.81
N PHE A 286 -8.84 -19.80 15.55
CA PHE A 286 -8.97 -20.66 14.38
C PHE A 286 -7.61 -20.93 13.74
N MET A 287 -6.82 -19.87 13.55
CA MET A 287 -5.54 -19.94 12.83
C MET A 287 -4.53 -20.84 13.52
N ILE A 288 -4.38 -20.74 14.84
CA ILE A 288 -3.37 -21.49 15.58
C ILE A 288 -3.96 -22.85 15.97
N PRO A 289 -3.42 -23.97 15.45
CA PRO A 289 -3.91 -25.29 15.81
C PRO A 289 -3.80 -25.51 17.33
N GLN A 290 -4.92 -25.80 17.99
CA GLN A 290 -4.95 -26.07 19.43
C GLN A 290 -4.31 -27.43 19.71
N VAL A 291 -3.53 -27.50 20.79
CA VAL A 291 -2.81 -28.72 21.20
C VAL A 291 -3.78 -29.81 21.70
N ALA A 292 -4.96 -29.42 22.18
CA ALA A 292 -5.95 -30.33 22.78
C ALA A 292 -6.67 -31.27 21.79
N ASP A 293 -6.62 -30.99 20.49
CA ASP A 293 -7.23 -31.86 19.46
C ASP A 293 -6.28 -32.99 18.98
N GLN A 294 -5.14 -33.19 19.66
CA GLN A 294 -4.23 -34.28 19.36
C GLN A 294 -4.42 -35.42 20.37
N ALA A 295 -4.83 -36.58 19.88
CA ALA A 295 -4.86 -37.83 20.65
C ALA A 295 -3.50 -38.08 21.38
N PRO A 296 -3.50 -38.73 22.55
CA PRO A 296 -2.30 -38.95 23.35
C PRO A 296 -1.15 -39.53 22.52
N LEU A 297 0.05 -39.05 22.78
CA LEU A 297 1.31 -39.37 22.09
C LEU A 297 1.63 -40.88 22.07
N GLY A 298 1.04 -41.62 21.13
CA GLY A 298 1.76 -42.65 20.40
C GLY A 298 2.73 -41.95 19.45
N HIS A 299 3.95 -42.49 19.28
CA HIS A 299 5.03 -41.91 18.49
C HIS A 299 4.54 -41.44 17.10
N LYS A 300 4.17 -40.17 16.97
CA LYS A 300 3.95 -39.57 15.67
C LYS A 300 5.33 -39.26 15.09
N PRO A 301 5.58 -39.61 13.81
CA PRO A 301 6.80 -39.18 13.14
C PRO A 301 6.89 -37.65 13.20
N ALA A 302 8.12 -37.13 13.16
CA ALA A 302 8.38 -35.69 13.13
C ALA A 302 7.46 -35.03 12.09
N SER A 303 6.80 -33.93 12.48
CA SER A 303 5.90 -33.18 11.58
C SER A 303 6.59 -32.93 10.24
N HIS A 304 5.89 -33.20 9.14
CA HIS A 304 6.46 -32.93 7.83
C HIS A 304 6.73 -31.43 7.69
N HIS A 305 7.84 -31.09 7.01
CA HIS A 305 8.27 -29.72 6.81
C HIS A 305 7.13 -28.82 6.27
N GLY A 306 6.87 -27.71 6.96
CA GLY A 306 5.85 -26.72 6.64
C GLY A 306 4.41 -27.12 6.98
N GLU A 307 4.16 -28.24 7.67
CA GLU A 307 2.79 -28.67 8.04
C GLU A 307 2.07 -27.68 8.95
N PHE A 308 2.79 -27.05 9.87
CA PHE A 308 2.22 -26.06 10.79
C PHE A 308 1.60 -24.89 10.02
N LEU A 309 2.35 -24.31 9.07
CA LEU A 309 1.86 -23.26 8.20
C LEU A 309 0.70 -23.72 7.32
N LYS A 310 0.79 -24.90 6.69
CA LYS A 310 -0.28 -25.44 5.85
C LYS A 310 -1.59 -25.58 6.63
N LYS A 311 -1.52 -26.07 7.87
CA LYS A 311 -2.69 -26.22 8.73
C LYS A 311 -3.28 -24.87 9.14
N ALA A 312 -2.44 -23.90 9.51
CA ALA A 312 -2.90 -22.55 9.85
C ALA A 312 -3.62 -21.87 8.67
N ILE A 313 -3.06 -21.97 7.46
CA ILE A 313 -3.66 -21.48 6.21
C ILE A 313 -5.03 -22.12 5.97
N SER A 314 -5.15 -23.46 6.10
CA SER A 314 -6.43 -24.16 5.94
C SER A 314 -7.45 -23.66 6.96
N ASN A 315 -7.08 -23.59 8.24
CA ASN A 315 -8.02 -23.20 9.29
C ASN A 315 -8.57 -21.78 9.09
N VAL A 316 -7.75 -20.81 8.68
CA VAL A 316 -8.21 -19.44 8.36
C VAL A 316 -9.16 -19.48 7.16
N ARG A 317 -8.80 -20.19 6.10
CA ARG A 317 -9.66 -20.31 4.91
C ARG A 317 -11.02 -20.91 5.24
N ASP A 318 -11.06 -21.92 6.10
CA ASP A 318 -12.27 -22.63 6.47
C ASP A 318 -13.14 -21.83 7.45
N ALA A 319 -12.52 -21.03 8.33
CA ALA A 319 -13.23 -20.25 9.34
C ALA A 319 -13.81 -18.92 8.80
N PHE A 320 -13.21 -18.33 7.77
CA PHE A 320 -13.56 -17.00 7.27
C PHE A 320 -14.01 -17.06 5.80
N PRO A 321 -15.32 -17.21 5.52
CA PRO A 321 -15.82 -17.23 4.15
C PRO A 321 -15.72 -15.84 3.51
N PHE A 322 -14.83 -15.71 2.52
CA PHE A 322 -14.60 -14.45 1.80
C PHE A 322 -15.58 -14.28 0.63
N PRO A 323 -16.31 -13.17 0.52
CA PRO A 323 -17.15 -12.94 -0.65
C PRO A 323 -16.33 -12.58 -1.89
N LYS A 324 -16.95 -12.73 -3.08
CA LYS A 324 -16.26 -12.63 -4.37
C LYS A 324 -15.63 -11.27 -4.65
N ASP A 325 -16.14 -10.20 -4.06
CA ASP A 325 -15.75 -8.80 -4.31
C ASP A 325 -14.87 -8.18 -3.21
N ILE A 326 -14.50 -8.97 -2.20
CA ILE A 326 -13.78 -8.47 -1.02
C ILE A 326 -12.43 -7.84 -1.36
N HIS A 327 -11.80 -8.26 -2.46
CA HIS A 327 -10.47 -7.82 -2.88
C HIS A 327 -10.32 -6.29 -2.93
N TYR A 328 -11.25 -5.59 -3.59
CA TYR A 328 -11.22 -4.12 -3.65
C TYR A 328 -11.78 -3.46 -2.39
N MET A 329 -12.68 -4.15 -1.68
CA MET A 329 -13.23 -3.62 -0.44
C MET A 329 -12.19 -3.62 0.69
N ILE A 330 -11.22 -4.53 0.67
CA ILE A 330 -10.06 -4.52 1.58
C ILE A 330 -9.22 -3.25 1.36
N ALA A 331 -8.90 -2.90 0.11
CA ALA A 331 -8.21 -1.65 -0.19
C ALA A 331 -9.00 -0.43 0.27
N ARG A 332 -10.32 -0.42 0.01
CA ARG A 332 -11.17 0.70 0.37
C ARG A 332 -11.34 0.88 1.88
N GLY A 333 -11.63 -0.19 2.61
CA GLY A 333 -11.81 -0.12 4.07
C GLY A 333 -10.49 0.04 4.80
N GLY A 334 -9.48 -0.73 4.38
CA GLY A 334 -8.16 -0.74 4.98
C GLY A 334 -7.44 0.61 4.85
N PHE A 335 -7.45 1.23 3.67
CA PHE A 335 -6.82 2.53 3.45
C PHE A 335 -7.43 3.61 4.35
N TYR A 336 -8.76 3.67 4.44
CA TYR A 336 -9.47 4.64 5.28
C TYR A 336 -9.14 4.44 6.76
N GLY A 337 -9.14 3.19 7.20
CA GLY A 337 -8.79 2.83 8.58
C GLY A 337 -7.38 3.28 8.96
N ARG A 338 -6.42 3.26 8.03
CA ARG A 338 -5.05 3.71 8.27
C ARG A 338 -4.91 5.24 8.23
N LEU A 339 -5.59 5.91 7.32
CA LEU A 339 -5.64 7.38 7.30
C LEU A 339 -6.15 7.95 8.65
N ASN A 340 -7.13 7.30 9.27
CA ASN A 340 -7.65 7.74 10.57
C ASN A 340 -6.65 7.63 11.73
N LYS A 341 -5.55 6.87 11.56
CA LYS A 341 -4.49 6.70 12.56
C LYS A 341 -3.32 7.69 12.41
N LEU A 342 -3.29 8.50 11.33
CA LEU A 342 -2.21 9.47 11.04
C LEU A 342 -2.19 10.68 11.97
#